data_AF-S8CWU8-F1
#
_entry.id   AF-S8CWU8-F1
#
_cell.length_a   1.000
_cell.length_b   1.000
_cell.length_c   1.000
_cell.angle_alpha   90.00
_cell.angle_beta   90.00
_cell.angle_gamma   90.00
#
_symmetry.space_group_name_H-M   'P 1'
#
loop_
_entity.id
_entity.type
_entity.pdbx_description
1 polymer ?
#
loop_
_entity_poly.entity_id
_entity_poly.type
_entity_poly.pdbx_seq_one_letter_code
_entity_poly.pdbx_strand_id
1 'polypeptide(L)'
;AAGPDLLGDFGGRDPFPAEIETNFGEKISGYENTEHKILIPNTSALSLAEQDCVPASQVLSEEEAKKLLFKVVGWRIVDEGGVFKLQGLWKVRDARCGQELIERIKKAVDSTGHAPSLHFQEPNQVVAQMWTSSVGGLSINDFIVAAKIDQIKISDLQPRLRVWA
;
A
#
# COMPACT_ATOMS: atom_id res chain seq x y z
N ALA A 1 5.37 -46.98 -26.05
CA ALA A 1 4.94 -47.53 -24.75
C ALA A 1 5.21 -46.45 -23.70
N ALA A 2 4.19 -45.69 -23.32
CA ALA A 2 4.27 -44.75 -22.21
C ALA A 2 3.96 -45.53 -20.92
N GLY A 3 4.82 -45.39 -19.91
CA GLY A 3 4.71 -46.13 -18.65
C GLY A 3 3.48 -45.75 -17.82
N PRO A 4 3.11 -46.57 -16.81
CA PRO A 4 1.97 -46.29 -15.96
C PRO A 4 2.26 -45.04 -15.12
N ASP A 5 1.34 -44.07 -15.19
CA ASP A 5 1.35 -42.84 -14.42
C ASP A 5 1.18 -43.20 -12.93
N LEU A 6 2.28 -43.13 -12.18
CA LEU A 6 2.37 -43.59 -10.79
C LEU A 6 1.86 -42.55 -9.76
N LEU A 7 1.40 -41.39 -10.23
CA LEU A 7 0.66 -40.43 -9.41
C LEU A 7 -0.81 -40.53 -9.80
N GLY A 8 -1.53 -41.41 -9.10
CA GLY A 8 -2.99 -41.48 -9.21
C GLY A 8 -3.61 -40.09 -9.06
N ASP A 9 -4.73 -39.90 -9.76
CA ASP A 9 -5.56 -38.70 -9.84
C ASP A 9 -5.95 -38.16 -8.46
N PHE A 10 -5.00 -37.48 -7.80
CA PHE A 10 -5.19 -36.84 -6.51
C PHE A 10 -5.79 -35.45 -6.76
N GLY A 11 -7.12 -35.38 -6.81
CA GLY A 11 -7.86 -34.12 -6.80
C GLY A 11 -9.14 -34.15 -7.62
N GLY A 12 -9.26 -35.06 -8.58
CA GLY A 12 -10.51 -35.33 -9.29
C GLY A 12 -11.49 -36.06 -8.38
N ARG A 13 -12.70 -35.53 -8.25
CA ARG A 13 -13.83 -36.30 -7.75
C ARG A 13 -14.38 -37.12 -8.92
N ASP A 14 -14.62 -38.41 -8.71
CA ASP A 14 -15.25 -39.27 -9.72
C ASP A 14 -16.57 -38.64 -10.23
N PRO A 15 -16.76 -38.54 -11.56
CA PRO A 15 -18.00 -38.03 -12.12
C PRO A 15 -19.20 -38.90 -11.75
N PHE A 16 -20.34 -38.28 -11.51
CA PHE A 16 -21.58 -39.03 -11.31
C PHE A 16 -22.12 -39.63 -12.61
N PRO A 17 -22.89 -40.73 -12.57
CA PRO A 17 -23.50 -41.32 -13.76
C PRO A 17 -24.31 -40.33 -14.61
N ALA A 18 -25.06 -39.43 -13.96
CA ALA A 18 -25.85 -38.40 -14.64
C ALA A 18 -24.99 -37.31 -15.32
N GLU A 19 -23.77 -37.05 -14.83
CA GLU A 19 -22.83 -36.09 -15.45
C GLU A 19 -22.20 -36.67 -16.72
N ILE A 20 -21.99 -37.99 -16.75
CA ILE A 20 -21.49 -38.73 -17.92
C ILE A 20 -22.57 -38.76 -19.02
N GLU A 21 -23.82 -39.06 -18.66
CA GLU A 21 -24.95 -39.10 -19.61
C GLU A 21 -25.22 -37.75 -20.28
N THR A 22 -25.04 -36.66 -19.54
CA THR A 22 -25.30 -35.30 -20.04
C THR A 22 -24.10 -34.68 -20.74
N ASN A 23 -22.97 -35.40 -20.78
CA ASN A 23 -21.70 -34.91 -21.27
C ASN A 23 -21.32 -33.57 -20.61
N PHE A 24 -21.60 -33.47 -19.30
CA PHE A 24 -21.54 -32.23 -18.55
C PHE A 24 -20.16 -31.59 -18.67
N GLY A 25 -19.09 -32.38 -18.47
CA GLY A 25 -17.70 -31.92 -18.53
C GLY A 25 -17.28 -31.30 -19.87
N GLU A 26 -17.86 -31.71 -21.01
CA GLU A 26 -17.58 -31.10 -22.32
C GLU A 26 -18.39 -29.83 -22.58
N LYS A 27 -19.52 -29.66 -21.88
CA LYS A 27 -20.48 -28.58 -22.11
C LYS A 27 -20.21 -27.33 -21.25
N ILE A 28 -19.52 -27.52 -20.13
CA ILE A 28 -18.96 -26.41 -19.36
C ILE A 28 -17.67 -25.97 -20.04
N SER A 29 -17.71 -24.77 -20.65
CA SER A 29 -16.52 -23.97 -20.94
C SER A 29 -15.94 -23.48 -19.61
N GLY A 30 -15.51 -24.42 -18.76
CA GLY A 30 -14.62 -24.13 -17.66
C GLY A 30 -13.31 -23.67 -18.30
N TYR A 31 -12.78 -22.54 -17.83
CA TYR A 31 -11.44 -22.10 -18.23
C TYR A 31 -10.47 -23.24 -17.88
N GLU A 32 -10.14 -24.07 -18.87
CA GLU A 32 -9.28 -25.25 -18.79
C GLU A 32 -7.88 -24.91 -18.26
N ASN A 33 -7.56 -23.62 -18.25
CA ASN A 33 -6.42 -23.05 -17.56
C ASN A 33 -6.87 -22.26 -16.32
N THR A 34 -7.26 -22.96 -15.26
CA THR A 34 -7.13 -22.38 -13.91
C THR A 34 -5.68 -22.51 -13.46
N GLU A 35 -4.75 -22.06 -14.32
CA GLU A 35 -3.39 -21.78 -13.88
C GLU A 35 -3.52 -20.66 -12.86
N HIS A 36 -3.53 -21.02 -11.58
CA HIS A 36 -3.27 -20.09 -10.51
C HIS A 36 -1.82 -19.63 -10.68
N LYS A 37 -1.59 -18.70 -11.59
CA LYS A 37 -0.40 -17.86 -11.55
C LYS A 37 -0.55 -17.05 -10.28
N ILE A 38 0.01 -17.59 -9.20
CA ILE A 38 0.48 -16.76 -8.10
C ILE A 38 1.47 -15.83 -8.81
N LEU A 39 0.98 -14.65 -9.19
CA LEU A 39 1.82 -13.55 -9.60
C LEU A 39 2.58 -13.20 -8.33
N ILE A 40 3.65 -13.94 -8.04
CA ILE A 40 4.72 -13.48 -7.18
C ILE A 40 5.11 -12.18 -7.84
N PRO A 41 4.81 -11.02 -7.25
CA PRO A 41 4.84 -9.78 -7.98
C PRO A 41 6.29 -9.53 -8.35
N ASN A 42 6.59 -9.79 -9.63
CA ASN A 42 7.94 -9.75 -10.15
C ASN A 42 8.34 -8.28 -10.18
N THR A 43 9.10 -7.83 -9.18
CA THR A 43 9.88 -6.58 -9.13
C THR A 43 9.16 -5.24 -9.34
N SER A 44 7.85 -5.24 -9.62
CA SER A 44 6.97 -4.06 -9.70
C SER A 44 6.21 -3.78 -8.41
N ALA A 45 6.31 -4.72 -7.45
CA ALA A 45 5.91 -4.57 -6.05
C ALA A 45 7.11 -4.39 -5.11
N LEU A 46 8.21 -3.80 -5.60
CA LEU A 46 9.11 -3.10 -4.68
C LEU A 46 8.25 -2.05 -3.99
N SER A 47 8.15 -2.14 -2.66
CA SER A 47 7.39 -1.18 -1.89
C SER A 47 7.89 0.21 -2.27
N LEU A 48 7.00 1.19 -2.44
CA LEU A 48 7.45 2.59 -2.66
C LEU A 48 8.48 3.02 -1.61
N ALA A 49 8.41 2.41 -0.43
CA ALA A 49 9.34 2.62 0.66
C ALA A 49 10.77 2.10 0.43
N GLU A 50 10.98 1.15 -0.50
CA GLU A 50 12.30 0.61 -0.84
C GLU A 50 12.99 1.41 -1.95
N GLN A 51 12.29 2.38 -2.55
CA GLN A 51 12.87 3.24 -3.57
C GLN A 51 13.62 4.43 -2.94
N ASP A 52 14.64 4.89 -3.65
CA ASP A 52 15.40 6.09 -3.29
C ASP A 52 14.82 7.32 -3.99
N CYS A 53 14.92 8.47 -3.31
CA CYS A 53 14.44 9.73 -3.85
C CYS A 53 15.34 10.19 -5.01
N VAL A 54 14.72 10.58 -6.13
CA VAL A 54 15.42 11.01 -7.34
C VAL A 54 15.47 12.54 -7.39
N PRO A 55 16.65 13.17 -7.57
CA PRO A 55 16.79 14.63 -7.47
C PRO A 55 16.04 15.45 -8.54
N ALA A 56 15.60 14.82 -9.63
CA ALA A 56 14.88 15.46 -10.74
C ALA A 56 13.50 14.82 -10.98
N SER A 57 12.69 14.68 -9.92
CA SER A 57 11.32 14.16 -10.07
C SER A 57 10.41 15.16 -10.79
N GLN A 58 9.61 14.65 -11.73
CA GLN A 58 8.59 15.42 -12.44
C GLN A 58 7.34 15.62 -11.56
N VAL A 59 6.51 16.60 -11.91
CA VAL A 59 5.16 16.76 -11.32
C VAL A 59 4.31 15.59 -11.77
N LEU A 60 3.62 14.97 -10.81
CA LEU A 60 2.65 13.93 -11.11
C LEU A 60 1.33 14.55 -11.56
N SER A 61 0.72 13.93 -12.58
CA SER A 61 -0.68 14.23 -12.91
C SER A 61 -1.60 13.77 -11.78
N GLU A 62 -2.78 14.39 -11.65
CA GLU A 62 -3.80 14.01 -10.66
C GLU A 62 -4.15 12.51 -10.77
N GLU A 63 -4.21 11.97 -11.99
CA GLU A 63 -4.50 10.55 -12.22
C GLU A 63 -3.41 9.64 -11.69
N GLU A 64 -2.14 10.02 -11.86
CA GLU A 64 -0.98 9.28 -11.37
C GLU A 64 -0.88 9.36 -9.84
N ALA A 65 -1.11 10.55 -9.29
CA ALA A 65 -1.16 10.77 -7.84
C ALA A 65 -2.26 9.90 -7.20
N LYS A 66 -3.45 9.80 -7.81
CA LYS A 66 -4.51 8.90 -7.35
C LYS A 66 -4.10 7.44 -7.41
N LYS A 67 -3.42 6.99 -8.47
CA LYS A 67 -2.89 5.62 -8.58
C LYS A 67 -1.88 5.32 -7.48
N LEU A 68 -1.00 6.26 -7.17
CA LEU A 68 0.02 6.12 -6.11
C LEU A 68 -0.58 6.19 -4.72
N LEU A 69 -1.69 6.93 -4.52
CA LEU A 69 -2.38 7.01 -3.24
C LEU A 69 -2.88 5.64 -2.77
N PHE A 70 -3.27 4.74 -3.68
CA PHE A 70 -3.62 3.35 -3.33
C PHE A 70 -2.45 2.55 -2.75
N LYS A 71 -1.21 2.99 -2.95
CA LYS A 71 -0.01 2.34 -2.41
C LYS A 71 0.41 2.88 -1.04
N VAL A 72 -0.16 4.01 -0.58
CA VAL A 72 0.18 4.65 0.70
C VAL A 72 -1.07 4.80 1.56
N VAL A 73 -1.23 3.93 2.55
CA VAL A 73 -2.46 3.87 3.36
C VAL A 73 -2.49 5.03 4.36
N GLY A 74 -3.65 5.65 4.55
CA GLY A 74 -3.84 6.74 5.52
C GLY A 74 -3.40 8.13 5.05
N TRP A 75 -3.00 8.25 3.78
CA TRP A 75 -2.68 9.52 3.13
C TRP A 75 -3.82 10.05 2.28
N ARG A 76 -3.92 11.37 2.15
CA ARG A 76 -4.86 12.06 1.28
C ARG A 76 -4.18 13.17 0.50
N ILE A 77 -4.66 13.44 -0.71
CA ILE A 77 -4.26 14.60 -1.51
C ILE A 77 -5.18 15.76 -1.14
N VAL A 78 -4.59 16.93 -0.87
CA VAL A 78 -5.29 18.17 -0.56
C VAL A 78 -4.88 19.21 -1.60
N ASP A 79 -5.84 19.89 -2.21
CA ASP A 79 -5.58 21.08 -3.04
C ASP A 79 -5.58 22.32 -2.15
N GLU A 80 -4.48 23.06 -2.17
CA GLU A 80 -4.38 24.35 -1.47
C GLU A 80 -3.89 25.41 -2.46
N GLY A 81 -4.85 26.13 -3.05
CA GLY A 81 -4.56 27.23 -3.99
C GLY A 81 -4.03 26.75 -5.33
N GLY A 82 -4.45 25.58 -5.81
CA GLY A 82 -3.98 24.99 -7.07
C GLY A 82 -2.67 24.21 -6.96
N VAL A 83 -2.15 24.03 -5.74
CA VAL A 83 -1.01 23.16 -5.46
C VAL A 83 -1.49 21.93 -4.71
N PHE A 84 -1.30 20.76 -5.30
CA PHE A 84 -1.58 19.49 -4.63
C PHE A 84 -0.52 19.21 -3.56
N LYS A 85 -0.98 18.87 -2.37
CA LYS A 85 -0.15 18.48 -1.22
C LYS A 85 -0.59 17.11 -0.71
N LEU A 86 0.37 16.34 -0.20
CA LEU A 86 0.12 15.02 0.36
C LEU A 86 0.06 15.16 1.87
N GLN A 87 -1.04 14.70 2.48
CA GLN A 87 -1.29 14.85 3.90
C GLN A 87 -1.59 13.50 4.56
N GLY A 88 -0.87 13.20 5.63
CA GLY A 88 -1.08 12.04 6.50
C GLY A 88 -1.57 12.48 7.88
N LEU A 89 -2.50 11.72 8.48
CA LEU A 89 -3.08 12.05 9.77
C LEU A 89 -3.04 10.84 10.72
N TRP A 90 -2.45 11.02 11.89
CA TRP A 90 -2.39 10.02 12.94
C TRP A 90 -3.03 10.53 14.22
N LYS A 91 -3.93 9.72 14.79
CA LYS A 91 -4.49 9.95 16.12
C LYS A 91 -3.60 9.30 17.16
N VAL A 92 -3.06 10.09 18.07
CA VAL A 92 -2.18 9.63 19.15
C VAL A 92 -2.92 9.64 20.49
N ARG A 93 -2.37 8.95 21.50
CA ARG A 93 -2.96 8.90 22.84
C ARG A 93 -2.79 10.21 23.60
N ASP A 94 -1.58 10.76 23.58
CA ASP A 94 -1.14 11.91 24.36
C ASP A 94 -0.18 12.79 23.54
N ALA A 95 -0.02 14.05 23.94
CA ALA A 95 0.93 14.97 23.31
C ALA A 95 2.39 14.44 23.30
N ARG A 96 2.80 13.71 24.35
CA ARG A 96 4.12 13.06 24.41
C ARG A 96 4.28 11.98 23.32
N CYS A 97 3.26 11.15 23.12
CA CYS A 97 3.25 10.17 22.03
C CYS A 97 3.27 10.85 20.65
N GLY A 98 2.64 12.02 20.53
CA GLY A 98 2.71 12.85 19.33
C GLY A 98 4.13 13.30 19.00
N GLN A 99 4.86 13.82 20.00
CA GLN A 99 6.27 14.22 19.83
C GLN A 99 7.17 13.02 19.47
N GLU A 100 6.97 11.89 20.13
CA GLU A 100 7.71 10.66 19.84
C GLU A 100 7.47 10.17 18.40
N LEU A 101 6.23 10.24 17.91
CA LEU A 101 5.92 9.94 16.52
C LEU A 101 6.65 10.87 15.55
N ILE A 102 6.67 12.17 15.83
CA ILE A 102 7.36 13.18 15.01
C ILE A 102 8.87 12.86 14.93
N GLU A 103 9.49 12.50 16.05
CA GLU A 103 10.90 12.11 16.07
C GLU A 103 11.17 10.83 15.28
N ARG A 104 10.32 9.80 15.42
CA ARG A 104 10.41 8.56 14.63
C ARG A 104 10.32 8.85 13.13
N ILE A 105 9.38 9.70 12.72
CA ILE A 105 9.22 10.11 11.33
C ILE A 105 10.47 10.85 10.84
N LYS A 106 10.95 11.84 11.57
CA LYS A 106 12.17 12.59 11.23
C LYS A 106 13.35 11.66 11.01
N LYS A 107 13.55 10.68 11.90
CA LYS A 107 14.64 9.69 11.78
C LYS A 107 14.49 8.80 10.55
N ALA A 108 13.27 8.42 10.17
CA ALA A 108 13.03 7.57 9.00
C ALA A 108 13.34 8.29 7.68
N VAL A 109 13.07 9.59 7.62
CA VAL A 109 13.19 10.42 6.40
C VAL A 109 14.48 11.24 6.33
N ASP A 110 15.30 11.21 7.39
CA ASP A 110 16.60 11.91 7.43
C ASP A 110 17.52 11.47 6.28
N SER A 111 17.52 10.16 5.99
CA SER A 111 18.30 9.58 4.89
C SER A 111 17.82 9.97 3.48
N THR A 112 16.57 10.42 3.33
CA THR A 112 16.00 10.73 2.03
C THR A 112 16.24 12.17 1.57
N GLY A 113 16.72 13.05 2.45
CA GLY A 113 16.97 14.46 2.13
C GLY A 113 15.71 15.27 1.78
N HIS A 114 14.52 14.67 1.93
CA HIS A 114 13.23 15.29 1.67
C HIS A 114 12.36 15.13 2.92
N ALA A 115 12.27 16.19 3.72
CA ALA A 115 11.62 16.17 5.02
C ALA A 115 10.18 16.73 4.93
N PRO A 116 9.18 16.02 5.48
CA PRO A 116 7.82 16.52 5.55
C PRO A 116 7.67 17.59 6.63
N SER A 117 6.71 18.49 6.42
CA SER A 117 6.21 19.42 7.43
C SER A 117 5.33 18.67 8.43
N LEU A 118 5.82 18.50 9.66
CA LEU A 118 5.11 17.79 10.73
C LEU A 118 4.53 18.79 11.71
N HIS A 119 3.23 18.67 11.96
CA HIS A 119 2.49 19.53 12.88
C HIS A 119 1.74 18.68 13.89
N PHE A 120 1.79 19.08 15.16
CA PHE A 120 0.89 18.55 16.17
C PHE A 120 -0.36 19.43 16.21
N GLN A 121 -1.52 18.81 16.01
CA GLN A 121 -2.83 19.45 16.07
C GLN A 121 -3.56 18.97 17.33
N GLU A 122 -3.99 19.93 18.15
CA GLU A 122 -4.78 19.65 19.35
C GLU A 122 -6.15 19.05 18.96
N PRO A 123 -6.72 18.11 19.75
CA PRO A 123 -6.25 17.70 21.08
C PRO A 123 -5.15 16.63 21.09
N ASN A 124 -5.05 15.74 20.09
CA ASN A 124 -4.09 14.62 20.08
C ASN A 124 -3.89 14.05 18.66
N GLN A 125 -3.56 14.92 17.69
CA GLN A 125 -3.36 14.52 16.30
C GLN A 125 -1.98 14.96 15.80
N VAL A 126 -1.34 14.11 15.00
CA VAL A 126 -0.14 14.45 14.26
C VAL A 126 -0.50 14.50 12.79
N VAL A 127 -0.16 15.60 12.14
CA VAL A 127 -0.42 15.84 10.72
C VAL A 127 0.94 15.97 10.03
N ALA A 128 1.20 15.10 9.06
CA ALA A 128 2.32 15.26 8.13
C ALA A 128 1.80 15.87 6.83
N GLN A 129 2.48 16.89 6.32
CA GLN A 129 2.22 17.49 5.02
C GLN A 129 3.51 17.57 4.24
N MET A 130 3.47 17.19 2.97
CA MET A 130 4.61 17.36 2.08
C MET A 130 4.17 17.65 0.66
N TRP A 131 5.01 18.40 -0.03
CA TRP A 131 4.93 18.70 -1.45
C TRP A 131 6.32 19.14 -1.91
N THR A 132 6.58 19.05 -3.20
CA THR A 132 7.87 19.46 -3.75
C THR A 132 7.76 20.88 -4.31
N SER A 133 8.12 21.89 -3.51
CA SER A 133 8.07 23.31 -3.92
C SER A 133 8.83 23.59 -5.21
N SER A 134 9.94 22.87 -5.47
CA SER A 134 10.76 23.04 -6.68
C SER A 134 10.00 22.74 -7.98
N VAL A 135 8.95 21.94 -7.93
CA VAL A 135 8.15 21.56 -9.11
C VAL A 135 6.72 22.10 -9.05
N GLY A 136 6.35 22.80 -7.97
CA GLY A 136 5.02 23.40 -7.82
C GLY A 136 3.88 22.39 -7.62
N GLY A 137 4.17 21.19 -7.12
CA GLY A 137 3.15 20.16 -6.92
C GLY A 137 3.69 18.88 -6.26
N LEU A 138 2.93 17.79 -6.41
CA LEU A 138 3.30 16.46 -5.94
C LEU A 138 4.30 15.81 -6.88
N SER A 139 5.32 15.18 -6.30
CA SER A 139 6.32 14.40 -7.01
C SER A 139 6.32 12.96 -6.51
N ILE A 140 6.98 12.05 -7.25
CA ILE A 140 7.06 10.65 -6.84
C ILE A 140 7.83 10.49 -5.52
N ASN A 141 8.77 11.39 -5.24
CA ASN A 141 9.54 11.41 -4.00
C ASN A 141 8.63 11.63 -2.77
N ASP A 142 7.59 12.45 -2.91
CA ASP A 142 6.61 12.66 -1.84
C ASP A 142 5.91 11.33 -1.47
N PHE A 143 5.57 10.52 -2.47
CA PHE A 143 4.95 9.21 -2.26
C PHE A 143 5.94 8.15 -1.71
N ILE A 144 7.21 8.21 -2.11
CA ILE A 144 8.28 7.36 -1.56
C ILE A 144 8.45 7.64 -0.06
N VAL A 145 8.57 8.92 0.32
CA VAL A 145 8.69 9.33 1.72
C VAL A 145 7.44 8.94 2.52
N ALA A 146 6.24 9.14 1.96
CA ALA A 146 4.99 8.71 2.57
C ALA A 146 4.95 7.19 2.83
N ALA A 147 5.43 6.39 1.88
CA ALA A 147 5.52 4.93 2.05
C ALA A 147 6.54 4.53 3.12
N LYS A 148 7.69 5.22 3.21
CA LYS A 148 8.68 4.99 4.30
C LYS A 148 8.08 5.28 5.68
N ILE A 149 7.26 6.33 5.78
CA ILE A 149 6.56 6.68 7.03
C ILE A 149 5.55 5.60 7.41
N ASP A 150 4.86 4.99 6.44
CA ASP A 150 3.87 3.93 6.69
C ASP A 150 4.50 2.66 7.29
N GLN A 151 5.80 2.43 7.10
CA GLN A 151 6.53 1.32 7.73
C GLN A 151 6.80 1.53 9.23
N ILE A 152 6.62 2.75 9.74
CA ILE A 152 6.85 3.04 11.15
C ILE A 152 5.77 2.36 11.99
N LYS A 153 6.18 1.66 13.05
CA LYS A 153 5.24 1.09 14.02
C LYS A 153 4.62 2.20 14.86
N ILE A 154 3.29 2.31 14.80
CA ILE A 154 2.49 3.36 15.47
C ILE A 154 1.51 2.76 16.50
N SER A 155 1.36 1.44 16.55
CA SER A 155 0.40 0.73 17.40
C SER A 155 0.56 1.03 18.90
N ASP A 156 1.77 1.32 19.36
CA ASP A 156 2.08 1.68 20.74
C ASP A 156 1.62 3.11 21.12
N LEU A 157 1.56 4.00 20.13
CA LEU A 157 1.23 5.42 20.28
C LEU A 157 -0.28 5.70 20.13
N GLN A 158 -1.06 4.71 19.65
CA GLN A 158 -2.49 4.84 19.44
C GLN A 158 -3.28 4.89 20.77
N PRO A 159 -4.43 5.60 20.79
CA PRO A 159 -5.33 5.59 21.95
C PRO A 159 -5.89 4.18 22.16
N ARG A 160 -5.92 3.71 23.42
CA ARG A 160 -6.51 2.41 23.75
C ARG A 160 -8.03 2.55 23.76
N LEU A 161 -8.71 1.77 22.91
CA LEU A 161 -10.16 1.63 22.97
C LEU A 161 -10.51 0.80 24.22
N ARG A 162 -11.29 1.37 25.12
CA ARG A 162 -11.83 0.65 26.27
C ARG A 162 -13.07 -0.10 25.80
N VAL A 163 -13.02 -1.43 25.80
CA VAL A 163 -14.18 -2.27 25.49
C VAL A 163 -14.88 -2.58 26.81
N TRP A 164 -16.19 -2.32 26.89
CA TRP A 164 -17.00 -2.78 28.02
C TRP A 164 -17.20 -4.30 27.90
N ALA A 165 -17.08 -5.00 29.03
CA ALA A 165 -17.39 -6.43 29.14
C ALA A 165 -18.88 -6.63 29.44
#